data_AF-A0A076KS93-F1
#
_entry.id   AF-A0A076KS93-F1
#
_cell.length_a   1.000
_cell.length_b   1.000
_cell.length_c   1.000
_cell.angle_alpha   90.00
_cell.angle_beta   90.00
_cell.angle_gamma   90.00
#
_symmetry.space_group_name_H-M   'P 1'
#
loop_
_entity.id
_entity.type
_entity.pdbx_description
1 polymer ?
#
loop_
_entity_poly.entity_id
_entity_poly.type
_entity_poly.pdbx_seq_one_letter_code
_entity_poly.pdbx_strand_id
1 'polypeptide(L)'
;RYTDRVLDIHPDQAEEMFDAASRYLLLPLKRAVADALIPQLAMASPAELCHWLMLADMYGVWKLREHCLDAMAFNFETFAETCDFRRMLLILPPPSGDSSQRTTLPSAPGKEAMSNQGNILDDLREKWLEAEAAELDKRDESARQFDKRLEMLVHVAEHEGVNINSGACQEV
;
A
#
# COMPACT_ATOMS: atom_id res chain seq x y z
N ARG A 1 7.13 14.63 -33.25
CA ARG A 1 7.43 13.17 -33.27
C ARG A 1 7.07 12.63 -31.91
N TYR A 2 6.28 11.56 -31.81
CA TYR A 2 6.05 10.86 -30.55
C TYR A 2 7.28 10.00 -30.22
N THR A 3 7.70 9.98 -28.96
CA THR A 3 8.96 9.35 -28.49
C THR A 3 8.74 8.04 -27.73
N ASP A 4 7.49 7.68 -27.43
CA ASP A 4 7.09 6.49 -26.67
C ASP A 4 7.82 6.34 -25.32
N ARG A 5 8.25 7.47 -24.73
CA ARG A 5 9.06 7.50 -23.50
C ARG A 5 8.66 8.70 -22.64
N VAL A 6 8.59 8.46 -21.34
CA VAL A 6 8.58 9.48 -20.29
C VAL A 6 9.96 9.47 -19.65
N LEU A 7 10.69 10.58 -19.73
CA LEU A 7 12.06 10.68 -19.22
C LEU A 7 12.11 11.24 -17.79
N ASP A 8 11.20 12.16 -17.50
CA ASP A 8 11.04 12.80 -16.21
C ASP A 8 9.57 13.17 -16.05
N ILE A 9 9.09 13.15 -14.82
CA ILE A 9 7.71 13.52 -14.49
C ILE A 9 7.68 14.15 -13.10
N HIS A 10 7.03 15.29 -12.98
CA HIS A 10 6.76 15.87 -11.67
C HIS A 10 5.66 15.06 -10.96
N PRO A 11 5.76 14.80 -9.65
CA PRO A 11 4.73 14.07 -8.89
C PRO A 11 3.30 14.59 -9.14
N ASP A 12 3.10 15.91 -9.16
CA ASP A 12 1.81 16.55 -9.45
C ASP A 12 1.22 16.19 -10.83
N GLN A 13 2.05 15.81 -11.80
CA GLN A 13 1.60 15.40 -13.14
C GLN A 13 1.33 13.90 -13.23
N ALA A 14 1.90 13.10 -12.33
CA ALA A 14 1.82 11.64 -12.41
C ALA A 14 0.40 11.13 -12.22
N GLU A 15 -0.38 11.73 -11.31
CA GLU A 15 -1.78 11.37 -11.11
C GLU A 15 -2.61 11.59 -12.39
N GLU A 16 -2.52 12.78 -12.99
CA GLU A 16 -3.22 13.09 -14.25
C GLU A 16 -2.80 12.15 -15.38
N MET A 17 -1.52 11.77 -15.45
CA MET A 17 -1.03 10.83 -16.44
C MET A 17 -1.54 9.41 -16.19
N PHE A 18 -1.67 8.95 -14.94
CA PHE A 18 -2.30 7.67 -14.62
C PHE A 18 -3.80 7.67 -14.96
N ASP A 19 -4.50 8.76 -14.69
CA ASP A 19 -5.91 8.95 -15.08
C ASP A 19 -6.09 8.85 -16.60
N ALA A 20 -5.33 9.67 -17.34
CA ALA A 20 -5.38 9.68 -18.80
C ALA A 20 -5.00 8.30 -19.38
N ALA A 21 -3.93 7.69 -18.87
CA ALA A 21 -3.51 6.37 -19.34
C ALA A 21 -4.55 5.28 -19.04
N SER A 22 -5.29 5.39 -17.94
CA SER A 22 -6.42 4.49 -17.63
C SER A 22 -7.58 4.70 -18.59
N ARG A 23 -7.99 5.95 -18.80
CA ARG A 23 -9.12 6.32 -19.67
C ARG A 23 -8.88 5.92 -21.12
N TYR A 24 -7.65 6.06 -21.60
CA TYR A 24 -7.27 5.77 -22.99
C TYR A 24 -6.58 4.40 -23.16
N LEU A 25 -6.56 3.56 -22.13
CA LEU A 25 -5.99 2.21 -22.14
C LEU A 25 -4.51 2.16 -22.58
N LEU A 26 -3.75 3.19 -22.20
CA LEU A 26 -2.32 3.32 -22.48
C LEU A 26 -1.50 2.61 -21.39
N LEU A 27 -1.60 1.28 -21.31
CA LEU A 27 -0.87 0.47 -20.34
C LEU A 27 0.66 0.73 -20.33
N PRO A 28 1.34 0.90 -21.48
CA PRO A 28 2.76 1.24 -21.50
C PRO A 28 3.07 2.59 -20.84
N LEU A 29 2.15 3.56 -20.94
CA LEU A 29 2.32 4.87 -20.34
C LEU A 29 2.28 4.80 -18.82
N LYS A 30 1.35 4.03 -18.23
CA LYS A 30 1.31 3.80 -16.77
C LYS A 30 2.64 3.27 -16.26
N ARG A 31 3.20 2.28 -16.96
CA ARG A 31 4.51 1.71 -16.61
C ARG A 31 5.62 2.75 -16.72
N ALA A 32 5.68 3.49 -17.83
CA ALA A 32 6.72 4.50 -18.03
C ALA A 32 6.68 5.62 -16.98
N VAL A 33 5.47 6.06 -16.61
CA VAL A 33 5.28 7.05 -15.55
C VAL A 33 5.74 6.50 -14.20
N ALA A 34 5.35 5.26 -13.85
CA ALA A 34 5.80 4.62 -12.61
C ALA A 34 7.33 4.46 -12.56
N ASP A 35 7.95 4.07 -13.68
CA ASP A 35 9.41 3.92 -13.80
C ASP A 35 10.14 5.25 -13.55
N ALA A 36 9.57 6.39 -13.98
CA ALA A 36 10.12 7.72 -13.76
C ALA A 36 9.82 8.28 -12.36
N LEU A 37 8.68 7.91 -11.76
CA LEU A 37 8.24 8.38 -10.45
C LEU A 37 8.95 7.68 -9.29
N ILE A 38 9.07 6.35 -9.33
CA ILE A 38 9.59 5.53 -8.21
C ILE A 38 10.94 6.03 -7.65
N PRO A 39 11.95 6.40 -8.47
CA PRO A 39 13.22 6.92 -7.94
C PRO A 39 13.06 8.18 -7.07
N GLN A 40 12.04 8.99 -7.32
CA GLN A 40 11.75 10.21 -6.56
C GLN A 40 11.11 9.90 -5.20
N LEU A 41 10.48 8.73 -5.06
CA LEU A 41 9.81 8.29 -3.83
C LEU A 41 10.76 7.70 -2.79
N ALA A 42 12.06 7.60 -3.07
CA ALA A 42 13.03 7.00 -2.16
C ALA A 42 13.09 7.68 -0.77
N MET A 43 12.74 8.97 -0.70
CA MET A 43 12.68 9.76 0.54
C MET A 43 11.27 10.28 0.84
N ALA A 44 10.25 9.69 0.21
CA ALA A 44 8.86 10.09 0.43
C ALA A 44 8.45 9.82 1.89
N SER A 45 7.66 10.73 2.44
CA SER A 45 7.06 10.60 3.76
C SER A 45 6.03 9.46 3.79
N PRO A 46 5.68 8.94 4.99
CA PRO A 46 4.61 7.95 5.12
C PRO A 46 3.27 8.41 4.52
N ALA A 47 2.93 9.70 4.65
CA ALA A 47 1.71 10.28 4.08
C ALA A 47 1.71 10.21 2.54
N GLU A 48 2.84 10.59 1.92
CA GLU A 48 3.00 10.50 0.47
C GLU A 48 2.92 9.05 -0.03
N LEU A 49 3.55 8.11 0.68
CA LEU A 49 3.48 6.68 0.31
C LEU A 49 2.08 6.10 0.48
N CYS A 50 1.31 6.53 1.49
CA CYS A 50 -0.11 6.17 1.62
C CYS A 50 -0.92 6.68 0.43
N HIS A 51 -0.71 7.95 0.04
CA HIS A 51 -1.36 8.54 -1.12
C HIS A 51 -1.01 7.80 -2.43
N TRP A 52 0.27 7.54 -2.68
CA TRP A 52 0.72 6.82 -3.88
C TRP A 52 0.23 5.38 -3.93
N LEU A 53 0.13 4.69 -2.78
CA LEU A 53 -0.45 3.35 -2.71
C LEU A 53 -1.92 3.36 -3.17
N MET A 54 -2.71 4.30 -2.67
CA MET A 54 -4.13 4.44 -3.04
C MET A 54 -4.30 4.74 -4.53
N LEU A 55 -3.51 5.66 -5.07
CA LEU A 55 -3.54 5.97 -6.52
C LEU A 55 -3.09 4.78 -7.37
N ALA A 56 -2.02 4.09 -6.96
CA ALA A 56 -1.51 2.94 -7.67
C ALA A 56 -2.52 1.79 -7.69
N ASP A 57 -3.21 1.55 -6.58
CA ASP A 57 -4.28 0.56 -6.50
C ASP A 57 -5.45 0.94 -7.41
N MET A 58 -5.95 2.17 -7.28
CA MET A 58 -7.07 2.70 -8.08
C MET A 58 -6.83 2.63 -9.59
N TYR A 59 -5.61 2.96 -10.04
CA TYR A 59 -5.25 2.98 -11.45
C TYR A 59 -4.61 1.67 -11.95
N GLY A 60 -4.48 0.63 -11.12
CA GLY A 60 -3.87 -0.64 -11.56
C GLY A 60 -2.38 -0.51 -11.92
N VAL A 61 -1.64 0.37 -11.23
CA VAL A 61 -0.21 0.61 -11.45
C VAL A 61 0.61 -0.32 -10.55
N TRP A 62 0.66 -1.61 -10.93
CA TRP A 62 1.22 -2.69 -10.11
C TRP A 62 2.61 -2.40 -9.55
N LYS A 63 3.55 -1.95 -10.37
CA LYS A 63 4.93 -1.70 -9.94
C LYS A 63 5.03 -0.63 -8.84
N LEU A 64 4.22 0.42 -8.94
CA LEU A 64 4.18 1.48 -7.92
C LEU A 64 3.52 0.98 -6.63
N ARG A 65 2.44 0.19 -6.78
CA ARG A 65 1.75 -0.44 -5.65
C ARG A 65 2.69 -1.35 -4.86
N GLU A 66 3.43 -2.23 -5.54
CA GLU A 66 4.44 -3.08 -4.90
C GLU A 66 5.51 -2.27 -4.19
N HIS A 67 6.05 -1.23 -4.84
CA HIS A 67 7.05 -0.37 -4.22
C HIS A 67 6.55 0.26 -2.91
N CYS A 68 5.31 0.78 -2.90
CA CYS A 68 4.73 1.37 -1.70
C CYS A 68 4.49 0.32 -0.60
N LEU A 69 3.99 -0.87 -0.96
CA LEU A 69 3.76 -1.96 -0.02
C LEU A 69 5.06 -2.48 0.59
N ASP A 70 6.12 -2.65 -0.22
CA ASP A 70 7.45 -3.06 0.26
C ASP A 70 8.00 -2.02 1.25
N ALA A 71 7.90 -0.73 0.92
CA ALA A 71 8.36 0.36 1.80
C ALA A 71 7.56 0.43 3.11
N MET A 72 6.24 0.22 3.06
CA MET A 72 5.38 0.18 4.24
C MET A 72 5.66 -1.04 5.11
N ALA A 73 5.76 -2.23 4.53
CA ALA A 73 6.05 -3.46 5.26
C ALA A 73 7.40 -3.37 5.98
N PHE A 74 8.43 -2.87 5.30
CA PHE A 74 9.76 -2.69 5.89
C PHE A 74 9.79 -1.66 7.03
N ASN A 75 8.93 -0.64 6.98
CA ASN A 75 8.87 0.44 7.98
C ASN A 75 7.56 0.44 8.77
N PHE A 76 6.93 -0.73 8.96
CA PHE A 76 5.53 -0.81 9.40
C PHE A 76 5.24 -0.06 10.70
N GLU A 77 6.12 -0.16 11.70
CA GLU A 77 5.92 0.55 12.97
C GLU A 77 5.98 2.08 12.81
N THR A 78 6.86 2.60 11.96
CA THR A 78 6.88 4.03 11.63
C THR A 78 5.55 4.46 11.00
N PHE A 79 4.98 3.66 10.09
CA PHE A 79 3.69 3.95 9.49
C PHE A 79 2.55 3.87 10.51
N ALA A 80 2.56 2.87 11.38
CA ALA A 80 1.56 2.66 12.43
C ALA A 80 1.39 3.87 13.36
N GLU A 81 2.47 4.64 13.58
CA GLU A 81 2.47 5.86 14.38
C GLU A 81 1.84 7.07 13.66
N THR A 82 1.72 7.05 12.34
CA THR A 82 1.18 8.17 11.57
C THR A 82 -0.34 8.18 11.46
N CYS A 83 -0.94 9.38 11.52
CA CYS A 83 -2.39 9.53 11.37
C CYS A 83 -2.86 9.24 9.93
N ASP A 84 -2.04 9.50 8.92
CA ASP A 84 -2.39 9.27 7.51
C ASP A 84 -2.54 7.78 7.20
N PHE A 85 -1.62 6.95 7.70
CA PHE A 85 -1.76 5.50 7.59
C PHE A 85 -3.02 5.00 8.30
N ARG A 86 -3.26 5.45 9.54
CA ARG A 86 -4.47 5.09 10.30
C ARG A 86 -5.76 5.51 9.60
N ARG A 87 -5.81 6.71 9.01
CA ARG A 87 -6.95 7.15 8.18
C ARG A 87 -7.12 6.27 6.95
N MET A 88 -6.03 5.90 6.28
CA MET A 88 -6.08 4.99 5.13
C MET A 88 -6.71 3.65 5.52
N LEU A 89 -6.39 3.10 6.71
CA LEU A 89 -6.99 1.85 7.19
C LEU A 89 -8.53 1.88 7.29
N LEU A 90 -9.13 3.05 7.58
CA LEU A 90 -10.58 3.21 7.65
C LEU A 90 -11.25 3.25 6.27
N ILE A 91 -10.49 3.60 5.23
CA ILE A 91 -10.98 3.71 3.85
C ILE A 91 -10.89 2.37 3.13
N LEU A 92 -9.88 1.56 3.49
CA LEU A 92 -9.63 0.28 2.86
C LEU A 92 -10.71 -0.76 3.22
N PRO A 93 -11.06 -1.65 2.27
CA PRO A 93 -11.89 -2.79 2.59
C PRO A 93 -11.18 -3.69 3.62
N PRO A 94 -11.91 -4.32 4.54
CA PRO A 94 -11.31 -5.20 5.55
C PRO A 94 -10.54 -6.36 4.88
N PRO A 95 -9.53 -6.95 5.58
CA PRO A 95 -8.78 -8.10 5.07
C PRO A 95 -9.72 -9.25 4.65
N SER A 96 -9.30 -10.03 3.65
CA SER A 96 -10.16 -11.08 3.10
C SER A 96 -10.26 -12.28 4.05
N GLY A 97 -11.48 -12.57 4.51
CA GLY A 97 -11.77 -13.71 5.37
C GLY A 97 -11.38 -13.50 6.83
N ASP A 98 -11.88 -14.39 7.70
CA ASP A 98 -11.63 -14.30 9.14
C ASP A 98 -10.14 -14.53 9.44
N SER A 99 -9.58 -13.79 10.41
CA SER A 99 -8.18 -13.88 10.82
C SER A 99 -7.75 -15.30 11.23
N SER A 100 -8.68 -16.11 11.75
CA SER A 100 -8.44 -17.52 12.11
C SER A 100 -8.43 -18.49 10.93
N GLN A 101 -8.90 -18.07 9.75
CA GLN A 101 -9.03 -18.90 8.54
C GLN A 101 -8.04 -18.50 7.43
N ARG A 102 -7.34 -17.36 7.56
CA ARG A 102 -6.36 -16.91 6.57
C ARG A 102 -5.14 -17.83 6.53
N THR A 103 -4.74 -18.21 5.33
CA THR A 103 -3.54 -19.02 5.11
C THR A 103 -2.31 -18.27 5.62
N THR A 104 -1.44 -19.00 6.30
CA THR A 104 -0.11 -18.54 6.71
C THR A 104 0.98 -19.08 5.80
N LEU A 105 0.64 -19.98 4.87
CA LEU A 105 1.58 -20.50 3.88
C LEU A 105 2.05 -19.38 2.95
N PRO A 106 3.37 -19.31 2.63
CA PRO A 106 3.88 -18.38 1.64
C PRO A 106 3.19 -18.53 0.29
N SER A 107 3.04 -17.41 -0.41
CA SER A 107 2.64 -17.44 -1.81
C SER A 107 3.64 -18.25 -2.64
N ALA A 108 3.11 -19.13 -3.51
CA ALA A 108 3.96 -20.00 -4.32
C ALA A 108 4.86 -19.18 -5.27
N PRO A 109 6.15 -19.54 -5.44
CA PRO A 109 7.04 -18.88 -6.38
C PRO A 109 6.48 -18.93 -7.81
N GLY A 110 6.52 -17.81 -8.53
CA GLY A 110 6.02 -17.74 -9.92
C GLY A 110 4.52 -17.58 -10.05
N LYS A 111 3.78 -17.37 -8.95
CA LYS A 111 2.40 -16.87 -8.99
C LYS A 111 2.43 -15.36 -9.31
N GLU A 112 2.96 -15.01 -10.48
CA GLU A 112 2.79 -13.67 -11.02
C GLU A 112 1.29 -13.41 -11.10
N ALA A 113 0.84 -12.38 -10.38
CA ALA A 113 -0.54 -11.95 -10.27
C ALA A 113 -1.04 -11.40 -11.61
N MET A 114 -1.20 -12.27 -12.61
CA MET A 114 -1.99 -11.96 -13.79
C MET A 114 -3.46 -11.90 -13.36
N SER A 115 -3.89 -10.68 -13.03
CA SER A 115 -5.27 -10.15 -13.10
C SER A 115 -6.10 -9.92 -11.83
N ASN A 116 -5.65 -10.25 -10.62
CA ASN A 116 -6.36 -9.82 -9.41
C ASN A 116 -5.42 -9.02 -8.51
N GLN A 117 -5.55 -7.69 -8.54
CA GLN A 117 -5.08 -6.86 -7.43
C GLN A 117 -5.78 -7.39 -6.17
N GLY A 118 -4.98 -7.90 -5.23
CA GLY A 118 -5.47 -8.39 -3.96
C GLY A 118 -5.96 -7.24 -3.08
N ASN A 119 -6.64 -7.57 -2.00
CA ASN A 119 -6.91 -6.60 -0.94
C ASN A 119 -5.57 -6.02 -0.44
N ILE A 120 -5.48 -4.69 -0.34
CA ILE A 120 -4.25 -4.00 0.06
C ILE A 120 -3.73 -4.49 1.42
N LEU A 121 -4.61 -4.75 2.39
CA LEU A 121 -4.22 -5.20 3.73
C LEU A 121 -3.71 -6.63 3.73
N ASP A 122 -4.26 -7.51 2.88
CA ASP A 122 -3.75 -8.87 2.71
C ASP A 122 -2.36 -8.86 2.07
N ASP A 123 -2.15 -8.01 1.06
CA ASP A 123 -0.86 -7.89 0.39
C ASP A 123 0.19 -7.23 1.31
N LEU A 124 -0.20 -6.22 2.09
CA LEU A 124 0.68 -5.62 3.11
C LEU A 124 1.09 -6.64 4.17
N ARG A 125 0.15 -7.48 4.62
CA ARG A 125 0.43 -8.57 5.57
C ARG A 125 1.44 -9.56 4.99
N GLU A 126 1.27 -9.96 3.73
CA GLU A 126 2.21 -10.89 3.08
C GLU A 126 3.62 -10.28 3.00
N LYS A 127 3.73 -9.03 2.56
CA LYS A 127 5.02 -8.31 2.49
C LYS A 127 5.69 -8.17 3.86
N TRP A 128 4.91 -7.88 4.89
CA TRP A 128 5.44 -7.80 6.26
C TRP A 128 5.91 -9.17 6.76
N LEU A 129 5.19 -10.26 6.47
CA LEU A 129 5.61 -11.61 6.81
C LEU A 129 6.87 -12.05 6.06
N GLU A 130 7.04 -11.63 4.81
CA GLU A 130 8.27 -11.83 4.04
C GLU A 130 9.47 -11.08 4.67
N ALA A 131 9.23 -9.88 5.21
CA ALA A 131 10.27 -9.07 5.85
C ALA A 131 10.66 -9.58 7.25
N GLU A 132 9.69 -9.98 8.09
CA GLU A 132 9.94 -10.38 9.48
C GLU A 132 10.12 -11.90 9.69
N ALA A 133 9.40 -12.74 8.94
CA ALA A 133 9.22 -14.15 9.26
C ALA A 133 9.80 -15.10 8.19
N ALA A 134 11.11 -14.95 7.93
CA ALA A 134 11.84 -15.81 6.99
C ALA A 134 11.82 -17.32 7.39
N GLU A 135 11.45 -17.66 8.62
CA GLU A 135 11.31 -19.04 9.12
C GLU A 135 9.83 -19.42 9.32
N LEU A 136 9.41 -20.55 8.72
CA LEU A 136 8.02 -21.00 8.66
C LEU A 136 7.35 -21.20 10.02
N ASP A 137 8.11 -21.58 11.05
CA ASP A 137 7.62 -21.80 12.41
C ASP A 137 7.24 -20.49 13.12
N LYS A 138 7.88 -19.38 12.76
CA LYS A 138 7.58 -18.04 13.29
C LYS A 138 6.51 -17.31 12.49
N ARG A 139 6.21 -17.77 11.27
CA ARG A 139 5.28 -17.10 10.35
C ARG A 139 3.84 -17.10 10.87
N ASP A 140 3.38 -18.19 11.47
CA ASP A 140 2.05 -18.28 12.08
C ASP A 140 1.89 -17.28 13.25
N GLU A 141 2.91 -17.15 14.08
CA GLU A 141 2.90 -16.25 15.22
C GLU A 141 3.00 -14.78 14.77
N SER A 142 3.90 -14.50 13.83
CA SER A 142 4.06 -13.16 13.23
C SER A 142 2.75 -12.73 12.56
N ALA A 143 2.08 -13.63 11.84
CA ALA A 143 0.78 -13.38 11.24
C ALA A 143 -0.27 -12.93 12.26
N ARG A 144 -0.35 -13.60 13.41
CA ARG A 144 -1.26 -13.20 14.51
C ARG A 144 -0.88 -11.85 15.10
N GLN A 145 0.42 -11.57 15.22
CA GLN A 145 0.90 -10.27 15.72
C GLN A 145 0.52 -9.14 14.78
N PHE A 146 0.72 -9.31 13.48
CA PHE A 146 0.30 -8.36 12.46
C PHE A 146 -1.21 -8.12 12.52
N ASP A 147 -2.01 -9.19 12.52
CA ASP A 147 -3.47 -9.09 12.51
C ASP A 147 -3.98 -8.36 13.77
N LYS A 148 -3.44 -8.68 14.94
CA LYS A 148 -3.76 -7.99 16.19
C LYS A 148 -3.31 -6.52 16.17
N ARG A 149 -2.13 -6.24 15.61
CA ARG A 149 -1.60 -4.88 15.51
C ARG A 149 -2.47 -4.02 14.60
N LEU A 150 -2.90 -4.56 13.46
CA LEU A 150 -3.80 -3.92 12.52
C LEU A 150 -5.17 -3.62 13.15
N GLU A 151 -5.76 -4.58 13.87
CA GLU A 151 -7.03 -4.40 14.61
C GLU A 151 -6.93 -3.26 15.63
N MET A 152 -5.86 -3.22 16.42
CA MET A 152 -5.62 -2.13 17.37
C MET A 152 -5.51 -0.77 16.67
N LEU A 153 -4.82 -0.70 15.53
CA LEU A 153 -4.66 0.55 14.77
C LEU A 153 -5.98 1.04 14.18
N VAL A 154 -6.84 0.14 13.69
CA VAL A 154 -8.19 0.50 13.21
C VAL A 154 -9.00 1.10 14.36
N HIS A 155 -9.00 0.50 15.55
CA HIS A 155 -9.70 1.06 16.71
C HIS A 155 -9.18 2.44 17.14
N VAL A 156 -7.86 2.66 17.09
CA VAL A 156 -7.27 3.99 17.32
C VAL A 156 -7.76 4.97 16.27
N ALA A 157 -7.73 4.58 14.99
CA ALA A 157 -8.17 5.42 13.88
C ALA A 157 -9.65 5.81 13.99
N GLU A 158 -10.53 4.87 14.36
CA GLU A 158 -11.95 5.13 14.60
C GLU A 158 -12.15 6.20 15.68
N HIS A 159 -11.41 6.11 16.79
CA HIS A 159 -11.47 7.08 17.88
C HIS A 159 -10.94 8.46 17.45
N GLU A 160 -9.86 8.51 16.66
CA GLU A 160 -9.33 9.74 16.07
C GLU A 160 -10.33 10.39 15.10
N GLY A 161 -10.97 9.60 14.24
CA GLY A 161 -11.99 10.07 13.29
C GLY A 161 -13.24 10.63 13.99
N VAL A 162 -13.66 10.00 15.09
CA VAL A 162 -14.71 10.55 15.96
C VAL A 162 -14.26 11.88 16.56
N ASN A 163 -12.99 12.00 16.98
CA ASN A 163 -12.46 13.21 17.61
C ASN A 163 -12.30 14.39 16.63
N ILE A 164 -11.98 14.14 15.36
CA ILE A 164 -11.95 15.17 14.29
C ILE A 164 -13.35 15.76 14.09
N ASN A 165 -14.40 14.93 14.12
CA ASN A 165 -15.80 15.38 14.00
C ASN A 165 -16.30 16.13 15.25
N SER A 166 -15.61 16.02 16.38
CA SER A 166 -15.85 16.81 17.61
C SER A 166 -14.85 17.95 17.85
N GLY A 167 -13.89 18.16 16.93
CA GLY A 167 -12.90 19.24 16.98
C GLY A 167 -11.53 18.79 17.53
N ALA A 168 -10.55 18.81 16.63
CA ALA A 168 -9.09 18.70 16.82
C ALA A 168 -8.44 17.30 16.84
N CYS A 169 -7.65 17.01 15.80
CA CYS A 169 -6.40 16.27 15.98
C CYS A 169 -5.38 17.26 16.55
N GLN A 170 -4.96 17.08 17.80
CA GLN A 170 -3.70 17.64 18.27
C GLN A 170 -2.59 16.63 18.00
N GLU A 171 -1.61 17.06 17.22
CA GLU A 171 -0.29 16.41 17.16
C GLU A 171 0.33 16.47 18.56
N VAL A 172 0.78 15.31 19.07
CA VAL A 172 1.55 15.21 20.32
C VAL A 172 3.00 14.94 19.95
#